data_AF-A0A418WAE2-F1
#
_entry.id   AF-A0A418WAE2-F1
#
_cell.length_a   1.000
_cell.length_b   1.000
_cell.length_c   1.000
_cell.angle_alpha   90.00
_cell.angle_beta   90.00
_cell.angle_gamma   90.00
#
_symmetry.space_group_name_H-M   'P 1'
#
loop_
_entity.id
_entity.type
_entity.pdbx_description
1 polymer ?
#
loop_
_entity_poly.entity_id
_entity_poly.type
_entity_poly.pdbx_seq_one_letter_code
_entity_poly.pdbx_strand_id
1 'polypeptide(L)'
;MIRVGLASAMIATEDPKLAAQAIQALEIATRDDPDNSMAWYQLAIAYGRRGDIGLAALASAERFLLTGKLDDAFQQAQRAEQLLPVGSPGALRAADVRELSLRLWRDRN
;
A
#
# COMPACT_ATOMS: atom_id res chain seq x y z
N MET A 1 9.21 14.82 3.79
CA MET A 1 8.10 15.17 4.72
C MET A 1 7.02 16.07 4.12
N ILE A 2 7.29 16.96 3.15
CA ILE A 2 6.29 17.90 2.59
C ILE A 2 5.17 17.22 1.77
N ARG A 3 5.46 16.12 1.04
CA ARG A 3 4.49 15.44 0.17
C ARG A 3 3.35 14.72 0.92
N VAL A 4 3.62 14.22 2.12
CA VAL A 4 2.68 13.44 2.93
C VAL A 4 1.54 14.32 3.48
N GLY A 5 1.86 15.52 3.97
CA GLY A 5 0.84 16.46 4.47
C GLY A 5 -0.06 17.00 3.36
N LEU A 6 0.51 17.25 2.18
CA LEU A 6 -0.24 17.70 1.01
C LEU A 6 -1.19 16.60 0.50
N ALA A 7 -0.71 15.35 0.44
CA ALA A 7 -1.55 14.23 0.04
C ALA A 7 -2.72 14.01 1.01
N SER A 8 -2.50 14.13 2.33
CA SER A 8 -3.59 14.08 3.33
C SER A 8 -4.64 15.16 3.12
N ALA A 9 -4.25 16.39 2.73
CA ALA A 9 -5.15 17.50 2.47
C ALA A 9 -5.95 17.33 1.16
N MET A 10 -5.30 16.82 0.11
CA MET A 10 -5.93 16.50 -1.18
C MET A 10 -6.93 15.34 -1.07
N ILE A 11 -6.61 14.37 -0.22
CA ILE A 11 -7.48 13.25 0.11
C ILE A 11 -8.77 13.74 0.81
N ALA A 12 -8.68 14.78 1.64
CA ALA A 12 -9.83 15.36 2.34
C ALA A 12 -10.76 16.21 1.45
N THR A 13 -10.35 16.58 0.24
CA THR A 13 -11.03 17.63 -0.54
C THR A 13 -12.19 17.13 -1.41
N GLU A 14 -12.56 15.84 -1.39
CA GLU A 14 -13.61 15.20 -2.23
C GLU A 14 -13.49 15.45 -3.75
N ASP A 15 -12.48 16.19 -4.21
CA ASP A 15 -12.18 16.43 -5.62
C ASP A 15 -11.39 15.23 -6.20
N PRO A 16 -11.99 14.48 -7.16
CA PRO A 16 -11.33 13.34 -7.77
C PRO A 16 -10.00 13.67 -8.46
N LYS A 17 -9.82 14.90 -8.96
CA LYS A 17 -8.57 15.33 -9.62
C LYS A 17 -7.44 15.51 -8.62
N LEU A 18 -7.74 16.04 -7.43
CA LEU A 18 -6.76 16.19 -6.36
C LEU A 18 -6.38 14.83 -5.76
N ALA A 19 -7.35 13.92 -5.62
CA ALA A 19 -7.09 12.55 -5.19
C ALA A 19 -6.15 11.80 -6.16
N ALA A 20 -6.34 11.96 -7.47
CA ALA A 20 -5.47 11.33 -8.47
C ALA A 20 -4.02 11.87 -8.43
N GLN A 21 -3.84 13.17 -8.25
CA GLN A 21 -2.51 13.77 -8.09
C GLN A 21 -1.83 13.33 -6.79
N ALA A 22 -2.58 13.21 -5.69
CA ALA A 22 -2.07 12.72 -4.42
C ALA A 22 -1.56 11.27 -4.55
N ILE A 23 -2.33 10.40 -5.23
CA ILE A 23 -1.91 9.02 -5.50
C ILE A 23 -0.60 8.99 -6.28
N GLN A 24 -0.48 9.74 -7.39
CA GLN A 24 0.77 9.77 -8.16
C GLN A 24 1.96 10.25 -7.33
N ALA A 25 1.77 11.29 -6.51
CA ALA A 25 2.83 11.79 -5.64
C ALA A 25 3.25 10.75 -4.58
N LEU A 26 2.30 9.99 -4.04
CA LEU A 26 2.55 8.92 -3.07
C LEU A 26 3.17 7.68 -3.71
N GLU A 27 2.79 7.33 -4.94
CA GLU A 27 3.45 6.27 -5.71
C GLU A 27 4.92 6.61 -5.98
N ILE A 28 5.21 7.86 -6.33
CA ILE A 28 6.60 8.32 -6.48
C ILE A 28 7.31 8.25 -5.12
N ALA A 29 6.68 8.76 -4.06
CA ALA A 29 7.30 8.75 -2.72
C ALA A 29 7.62 7.34 -2.21
N THR A 30 6.75 6.37 -2.46
CA THR A 30 6.96 4.96 -2.08
C THR A 30 7.99 4.25 -2.96
N ARG A 31 8.23 4.73 -4.19
CA ARG A 31 9.34 4.25 -5.04
C ARG A 31 10.68 4.86 -4.62
N ASP A 32 10.68 6.15 -4.29
CA ASP A 32 11.89 6.88 -3.87
C ASP A 32 12.36 6.46 -2.47
N ASP A 33 11.41 6.19 -1.57
CA ASP A 33 11.64 5.83 -0.17
C ASP A 33 10.72 4.66 0.23
N PRO A 34 11.07 3.42 -0.16
CA PRO A 34 10.25 2.24 0.08
C PRO A 34 10.12 1.88 1.56
N ASP A 35 11.04 2.34 2.42
CA ASP A 35 11.00 2.09 3.87
C ASP A 35 10.05 3.04 4.62
N ASN A 36 9.45 3.98 3.90
CA ASN A 36 8.53 4.96 4.46
C ASN A 36 7.14 4.39 4.70
N SER A 37 6.94 3.75 5.85
CA SER A 37 5.63 3.20 6.25
C SER A 37 4.50 4.25 6.23
N MET A 38 4.80 5.54 6.45
CA MET A 38 3.79 6.60 6.38
C MET A 38 3.36 6.89 4.94
N ALA A 39 4.27 6.84 3.96
CA ALA A 39 3.94 7.01 2.55
C ALA A 39 3.00 5.87 2.07
N TRP A 40 3.31 4.63 2.44
CA TRP A 40 2.45 3.48 2.17
C TRP A 40 1.08 3.58 2.84
N TYR A 41 1.04 4.07 4.08
CA TYR A 41 -0.22 4.30 4.79
C TYR A 41 -1.12 5.31 4.07
N GLN A 42 -0.57 6.46 3.67
CA GLN A 42 -1.33 7.46 2.94
C GLN A 42 -1.76 6.95 1.57
N LEU A 43 -0.92 6.17 0.89
CA LEU A 43 -1.25 5.55 -0.39
C LEU A 43 -2.42 4.58 -0.26
N ALA A 44 -2.44 3.77 0.79
CA ALA A 44 -3.55 2.87 1.09
C ALA A 44 -4.87 3.63 1.29
N ILE A 45 -4.86 4.73 2.05
CA ILE A 45 -6.05 5.57 2.25
C ILE A 45 -6.51 6.17 0.92
N ALA A 46 -5.58 6.69 0.13
CA ALA A 46 -5.88 7.34 -1.14
C ALA A 46 -6.54 6.37 -2.12
N TYR A 47 -5.99 5.16 -2.25
CA TYR A 47 -6.60 4.10 -3.06
C TYR A 47 -7.97 3.68 -2.53
N GLY A 48 -8.11 3.52 -1.21
CA GLY A 48 -9.38 3.15 -0.59
C GLY A 48 -10.49 4.17 -0.89
N ARG A 49 -10.17 5.46 -0.85
CA ARG A 49 -11.12 6.54 -1.18
C ARG A 49 -11.45 6.62 -2.67
N ARG A 50 -10.50 6.28 -3.55
CA ARG A 50 -10.76 6.18 -4.99
C ARG A 50 -11.57 4.93 -5.36
N GLY A 51 -11.70 3.97 -4.44
CA GLY A 51 -12.40 2.70 -4.65
C GLY A 51 -11.49 1.56 -5.13
N ASP A 52 -10.18 1.79 -5.22
CA ASP A 52 -9.22 0.78 -5.66
C ASP A 52 -8.80 -0.14 -4.51
N ILE A 53 -9.75 -0.93 -4.02
CA ILE A 53 -9.58 -1.73 -2.79
C ILE A 53 -8.40 -2.71 -2.90
N GLY A 54 -8.15 -3.29 -4.08
CA GLY A 54 -6.99 -4.17 -4.30
C GLY A 54 -5.65 -3.45 -4.13
N LEU A 55 -5.51 -2.23 -4.68
CA LEU A 55 -4.31 -1.42 -4.52
C LEU A 55 -4.18 -0.87 -3.09
N ALA A 56 -5.30 -0.55 -2.44
CA ALA A 56 -5.32 -0.16 -1.04
C ALA A 56 -4.83 -1.29 -0.12
N ALA A 57 -5.25 -2.52 -0.39
CA ALA A 57 -4.80 -3.71 0.33
C ALA A 57 -3.30 -3.96 0.12
N LEU A 58 -2.79 -3.84 -1.11
CA LEU A 58 -1.36 -3.96 -1.39
C LEU A 58 -0.54 -2.91 -0.62
N ALA A 59 -0.92 -1.64 -0.70
CA ALA A 59 -0.21 -0.57 0.03
C ALA A 59 -0.28 -0.77 1.56
N SER A 60 -1.38 -1.33 2.07
CA SER A 60 -1.49 -1.71 3.49
C SER A 60 -0.56 -2.87 3.85
N ALA A 61 -0.44 -3.87 2.98
CA ALA A 61 0.45 -5.01 3.18
C ALA A 61 1.92 -4.56 3.29
N GLU A 62 2.36 -3.69 2.37
CA GLU A 62 3.71 -3.10 2.37
C GLU A 62 3.98 -2.32 3.66
N ARG A 63 3.04 -1.47 4.09
CA ARG A 63 3.14 -0.78 5.37
C ARG A 63 3.31 -1.76 6.53
N PHE A 64 2.48 -2.80 6.59
CA PHE A 64 2.50 -3.75 7.70
C PHE A 64 3.81 -4.53 7.76
N LEU A 65 4.33 -4.93 6.60
CA LEU A 65 5.63 -5.57 6.46
C LEU A 65 6.74 -4.69 7.07
N LEU A 66 6.77 -3.39 6.71
CA LEU A 66 7.73 -2.43 7.24
C LEU A 66 7.60 -2.22 8.76
N THR A 67 6.39 -2.30 9.29
CA THR A 67 6.14 -2.16 10.74
C THR A 67 6.32 -3.46 11.53
N GLY A 68 6.71 -4.56 10.86
CA GLY A 68 6.92 -5.87 11.49
C GLY A 68 5.63 -6.60 11.88
N LYS A 69 4.47 -6.15 11.40
CA LYS A 69 3.17 -6.78 11.62
C LYS A 69 2.91 -7.84 10.55
N LEU A 70 3.64 -8.93 10.65
CA LEU A 70 3.73 -9.94 9.57
C LEU A 70 2.39 -10.64 9.29
N ASP A 71 1.59 -10.91 10.32
CA ASP A 71 0.25 -11.49 10.16
C ASP A 71 -0.68 -10.54 9.38
N ASP A 72 -0.71 -9.26 9.75
CA ASP A 72 -1.50 -8.24 9.05
C ASP A 72 -1.02 -8.05 7.60
N ALA A 73 0.30 -8.06 7.39
CA ALA A 73 0.91 -7.97 6.06
C ALA A 73 0.48 -9.13 5.16
N PHE A 74 0.53 -10.36 5.68
CA PHE A 74 0.08 -11.55 4.97
C PHE A 74 -1.40 -11.47 4.59
N GLN A 75 -2.28 -11.09 5.53
CA GLN A 75 -3.72 -11.01 5.28
C GLN A 75 -4.07 -9.96 4.23
N GLN A 76 -3.44 -8.78 4.29
CA GLN A 76 -3.68 -7.72 3.31
C GLN A 76 -3.12 -8.09 1.93
N ALA A 77 -1.96 -8.74 1.87
CA ALA A 77 -1.38 -9.22 0.62
C ALA A 77 -2.27 -10.26 -0.05
N GLN A 78 -2.81 -11.22 0.71
CA GLN A 78 -3.77 -12.19 0.20
C GLN A 78 -5.05 -11.52 -0.33
N ARG A 79 -5.58 -10.53 0.39
CA ARG A 79 -6.73 -9.74 -0.07
C ARG A 79 -6.41 -8.99 -1.37
N ALA A 80 -5.22 -8.40 -1.49
CA ALA A 80 -4.80 -7.71 -2.70
C ALA A 80 -4.76 -8.65 -3.90
N GLU A 81 -4.20 -9.86 -3.77
CA GLU A 81 -4.19 -10.87 -4.84
C GLU A 81 -5.59 -11.31 -5.28
N GLN A 82 -6.55 -11.38 -4.37
CA GLN A 82 -7.93 -11.76 -4.70
C GLN A 82 -8.67 -10.66 -5.47
N LEU A 83 -8.29 -9.40 -5.28
CA LEU A 83 -8.97 -8.24 -5.85
C LEU A 83 -8.28 -7.68 -7.09
N LEU A 84 -6.98 -7.87 -7.22
CA LEU A 84 -6.20 -7.40 -8.36
C LEU A 84 -6.27 -8.40 -9.52
N PRO A 85 -6.24 -7.94 -10.78
CA PRO A 85 -6.21 -8.83 -11.93
C PRO A 85 -5.02 -9.80 -11.85
N VAL A 86 -5.28 -11.08 -12.09
CA VAL A 86 -4.27 -12.13 -12.07
C VAL A 86 -3.15 -11.79 -13.06
N GLY A 87 -1.90 -11.88 -12.62
CA GLY A 87 -0.72 -11.54 -13.43
C GLY A 87 -0.44 -10.04 -13.58
N SER A 88 -1.26 -9.17 -13.00
CA SER A 88 -0.94 -7.73 -12.94
C SER A 88 0.29 -7.49 -12.05
N PRO A 89 1.05 -6.41 -12.29
CA PRO A 89 2.21 -6.06 -11.45
C PRO A 89 1.85 -5.95 -9.95
N GLY A 90 0.66 -5.43 -9.62
CA GLY A 90 0.20 -5.35 -8.25
C GLY A 90 -0.11 -6.72 -7.63
N ALA A 91 -0.69 -7.65 -8.40
CA ALA A 91 -0.94 -9.01 -7.91
C ALA A 91 0.37 -9.79 -7.67
N LEU A 92 1.35 -9.63 -8.57
CA LEU A 92 2.68 -10.24 -8.39
C LEU A 92 3.37 -9.69 -7.15
N ARG A 93 3.35 -8.37 -6.98
CA ARG A 93 3.95 -7.72 -5.80
C ARG A 93 3.25 -8.12 -4.50
N ALA A 94 1.92 -8.28 -4.52
CA ALA A 94 1.18 -8.80 -3.37
C ALA A 94 1.62 -10.24 -3.02
N ALA A 95 1.82 -11.11 -4.01
CA ALA A 95 2.33 -12.46 -3.78
C ALA A 95 3.72 -12.46 -3.14
N ASP A 96 4.61 -11.56 -3.58
CA ASP A 96 5.95 -11.40 -3.00
C ASP A 96 5.86 -10.97 -1.54
N VAL A 97 5.03 -9.97 -1.21
CA VAL A 97 4.82 -9.51 0.17
C VAL A 97 4.25 -10.62 1.04
N ARG A 98 3.30 -11.40 0.53
CA ARG A 98 2.70 -12.53 1.24
C ARG A 98 3.75 -13.59 1.57
N GLU A 99 4.55 -14.00 0.59
CA GLU A 99 5.59 -15.02 0.79
C GLU A 99 6.68 -14.52 1.75
N LEU A 100 7.13 -13.28 1.59
CA LEU A 100 8.10 -12.67 2.47
C LEU A 100 7.58 -12.58 3.91
N SER A 101 6.33 -12.17 4.11
CA SER A 101 5.71 -12.11 5.44
C SER A 101 5.71 -13.48 6.12
N LEU A 102 5.35 -14.53 5.38
CA LEU A 102 5.33 -15.91 5.89
C LEU A 102 6.74 -16.40 6.25
N ARG A 103 7.74 -16.09 5.42
CA ARG A 103 9.15 -16.44 5.68
C ARG A 103 9.64 -15.79 6.97
N LEU A 104 9.47 -14.48 7.10
CA LEU A 104 9.87 -13.72 8.28
C LEU A 104 9.14 -14.18 9.56
N TRP A 105 7.88 -14.61 9.44
CA TRP A 105 7.11 -15.14 10.56
C TRP A 105 7.68 -16.48 11.04
N ARG A 106 8.10 -17.35 10.10
CA ARG A 106 8.74 -18.64 10.43
C ARG A 106 10.10 -18.45 11.06
N ASP A 107 10.90 -17.51 10.57
CA ASP A 107 12.26 -17.26 11.07
C ASP A 107 12.27 -16.67 12.50
N ARG A 108 11.15 -16.11 12.97
CA ARG A 108 11.00 -15.51 14.30
C ARG A 108 10.54 -16.50 15.39
N ASN A 109 10.06 -17.68 15.00
CA ASN A 109 9.55 -18.74 15.89
C ASN A 109 10.50 -19.94 15.93
#